data_AF-A0A537GRF6-F1
#
_entry.id   AF-A0A537GRF6-F1
#
_cell.length_a   1.000
_cell.length_b   1.000
_cell.length_c   1.000
_cell.angle_alpha   90.00
_cell.angle_beta   90.00
_cell.angle_gamma   90.00
#
_symmetry.space_group_name_H-M   'P 1'
#
loop_
_entity.id
_entity.type
_entity.pdbx_description
1 polymer ?
#
loop_
_entity_poly.entity_id
_entity_poly.type
_entity_poly.pdbx_seq_one_letter_code
_entity_poly.pdbx_strand_id
1 'polypeptide(L)' 'MAKQVNCDCGFMVRAQSDDELVEHVQLHAREIHQMDVPRDKALEMSKPVEATVTI' A
#
# COMPACT_ATOMS: atom_id res chain seq x y z
N MET A 1 -1.69 -4.45 -12.69
CA MET A 1 -0.26 -4.11 -12.50
C MET A 1 0.00 -4.10 -11.02
N ALA A 2 1.09 -4.69 -10.54
CA ALA A 2 1.40 -4.65 -9.12
C ALA A 2 1.74 -3.21 -8.70
N LYS A 3 1.37 -2.84 -7.48
CA LYS A 3 1.67 -1.55 -6.87
C LYS A 3 2.32 -1.74 -5.51
N GLN A 4 3.06 -0.73 -5.09
CA GLN A 4 3.76 -0.72 -3.81
C GLN A 4 3.60 0.63 -3.11
N VAL A 5 3.44 0.60 -1.79
CA VAL A 5 3.53 1.78 -0.92
C VAL A 5 4.72 1.58 0.02
N ASN A 6 5.51 2.65 0.17
CA ASN A 6 6.57 2.75 1.16
C ASN A 6 6.22 3.90 2.10
N CYS A 7 6.08 3.60 3.38
CA CYS A 7 5.89 4.60 4.44
C CYS A 7 7.24 4.94 5.08
N ASP A 8 7.43 6.19 5.47
CA ASP A 8 8.67 6.67 6.09
C ASP A 8 8.98 5.99 7.43
N CYS A 9 7.99 5.36 8.07
CA CYS A 9 8.18 4.54 9.27
C CYS A 9 8.81 3.16 9.01
N GLY A 10 9.14 2.86 7.75
CA GLY A 10 9.71 1.58 7.32
C GLY A 10 8.69 0.53 6.89
N PHE A 11 7.39 0.81 6.97
CA PHE A 11 6.36 -0.09 6.45
C PHE A 11 6.39 -0.12 4.92
N MET A 12 6.37 -1.32 4.35
CA MET A 12 6.33 -1.55 2.92
C MET A 12 5.27 -2.60 2.61
N VAL A 13 4.37 -2.29 1.68
CA VAL A 13 3.39 -3.23 1.18
C VAL A 13 3.36 -3.23 -0.34
N ARG A 14 3.20 -4.41 -0.91
CA ARG A 14 3.07 -4.63 -2.33
C ARG A 14 1.88 -5.55 -2.59
N ALA A 15 1.05 -5.19 -3.54
CA ALA A 15 -0.18 -5.91 -3.87
C ALA A 15 -0.37 -5.99 -5.39
N GLN A 16 -1.12 -6.99 -5.84
CA GLN A 16 -1.45 -7.16 -7.27
C GLN A 16 -2.69 -6.37 -7.69
N SER A 17 -3.52 -6.00 -6.72
CA SER A 17 -4.73 -5.23 -6.91
C SER A 17 -4.72 -3.95 -6.07
N ASP A 18 -5.47 -2.96 -6.53
CA ASP A 18 -5.66 -1.70 -5.81
C ASP A 18 -6.43 -1.92 -4.49
N ASP A 19 -7.36 -2.86 -4.46
CA ASP A 19 -8.16 -3.19 -3.27
C ASP A 19 -7.29 -3.73 -2.14
N GLU A 20 -6.47 -4.75 -2.44
CA GLU A 20 -5.53 -5.36 -1.51
C GLU A 20 -4.52 -4.33 -0.98
N LEU A 21 -3.98 -3.48 -1.87
CA LEU A 21 -3.06 -2.42 -1.47
C LEU A 21 -3.72 -1.46 -0.47
N VAL A 22 -4.93 -0.99 -0.81
CA VAL A 22 -5.67 -0.02 0.01
C VAL A 22 -6.00 -0.60 1.37
N GLU A 23 -6.46 -1.85 1.43
CA GLU A 23 -6.79 -2.52 2.68
C GLU A 23 -5.58 -2.55 3.63
N HIS A 24 -4.42 -2.97 3.13
CA HIS A 24 -3.20 -3.03 3.93
C HIS A 24 -2.69 -1.65 4.37
N VAL A 25 -2.73 -0.66 3.48
CA VAL A 25 -2.33 0.73 3.83
C VAL A 25 -3.24 1.30 4.90
N GLN A 26 -4.55 1.09 4.78
CA GLN A 26 -5.52 1.57 5.75
C GLN A 26 -5.39 0.86 7.09
N LEU A 27 -5.17 -0.45 7.10
CA LEU A 27 -4.90 -1.20 8.32
C LEU A 27 -3.66 -0.66 9.04
N HIS A 28 -2.55 -0.50 8.30
CA HIS A 28 -1.32 0.07 8.83
C HIS A 28 -1.53 1.48 9.39
N ALA A 29 -2.23 2.35 8.67
CA ALA A 29 -2.51 3.72 9.13
C ALA A 29 -3.32 3.73 10.44
N ARG A 30 -4.33 2.88 10.57
CA ARG A 30 -5.15 2.78 11.79
C ARG A 30 -4.37 2.22 12.97
N GLU A 31 -3.63 1.14 12.78
CA GLU A 31 -2.97 0.42 13.88
C GLU A 31 -1.69 1.11 14.35
N ILE A 32 -0.89 1.67 13.44
CA ILE A 32 0.43 2.24 13.76
C ILE A 32 0.36 3.75 13.99
N HIS A 33 -0.51 4.44 13.25
CA HIS A 33 -0.60 5.90 13.30
C HIS A 33 -1.93 6.43 13.86
N GLN A 34 -2.89 5.56 14.19
CA GLN A 34 -4.23 5.96 14.62
C GLN A 34 -4.91 6.93 13.63
N MET A 35 -4.64 6.74 12.34
CA MET A 35 -5.16 7.57 11.24
C MET A 35 -6.11 6.76 10.36
N ASP A 36 -7.16 7.42 9.89
CA ASP A 36 -8.00 6.91 8.80
C ASP A 36 -7.57 7.53 7.48
N VAL A 37 -7.12 6.67 6.55
CA VAL A 37 -6.68 7.07 5.21
C VAL A 37 -7.78 6.71 4.20
N PRO A 38 -8.34 7.68 3.44
CA PRO A 38 -9.30 7.36 2.40
C PRO A 38 -8.62 6.61 1.25
N ARG A 39 -9.39 5.79 0.55
CA ARG A 39 -8.92 4.94 -0.55
C ARG A 39 -8.06 5.69 -1.57
N ASP A 40 -8.56 6.82 -2.06
CA ASP A 40 -7.88 7.60 -3.09
C ASP A 40 -6.51 8.06 -2.61
N LYS A 41 -6.40 8.43 -1.32
CA LYS A 41 -5.13 8.83 -0.73
C LYS A 41 -4.14 7.67 -0.63
N ALA A 42 -4.60 6.47 -0.27
CA ALA A 42 -3.77 5.28 -0.26
C ALA A 42 -3.24 4.95 -1.67
N LEU A 43 -4.04 5.18 -2.72
CA LEU A 43 -3.62 4.99 -4.11
C LEU A 43 -2.66 6.07 -4.59
N GLU A 44 -2.82 7.33 -4.18
CA GLU A 44 -1.83 8.40 -4.45
C GLU A 44 -0.45 8.11 -3.86
N MET A 45 -0.40 7.42 -2.71
CA MET A 45 0.86 7.01 -2.06
C MET A 45 1.56 5.85 -2.80
N SER A 46 0.85 5.18 -3.71
CA SER A 46 1.35 4.00 -4.40
C SER A 46 2.21 4.33 -5.60
N LYS A 47 3.14 3.44 -5.91
CA LYS A 47 3.93 3.46 -7.14
C LYS A 47 3.73 2.14 -7.89
N PRO A 48 3.62 2.16 -9.23
CA PRO A 48 3.59 0.94 -10.01
C PRO A 48 4.92 0.21 -9.87
N VAL A 49 4.87 -1.12 -9.76
CA VAL A 49 6.05 -1.98 -9.72
C VAL A 49 5.86 -3.14 -10.68
N GLU A 50 6.94 -3.54 -11.34
CA GLU A 50 6.91 -4.72 -12.20
C GLU A 50 6.64 -5.95 -11.35
N ALA A 51 5.61 -6.73 -11.68
CA ALA A 51 5.32 -8.04 -11.10
C ALA A 51 6.41 -9.06 -11.46
N THR A 52 7.63 -8.89 -10.96
CA THR A 52 8.67 -9.91 -11.06
C THR A 52 8.31 -11.04 -10.09
N VAL A 53 7.60 -12.03 -10.62
CA VAL A 53 7.53 -13.36 -10.03
C VAL A 53 8.90 -14.00 -10.28
N THR A 54 9.74 -14.04 -9.27
CA THR A 54 10.94 -14.88 -9.32
C THR A 54 10.46 -16.33 -9.22
N ILE A 55 10.63 -17.07 -10.32
CA ILE A 55 10.41 -18.52 -10.42
C ILE A 55 11.50 -19.29 -9.65
#